data_AF-A0AAT9WES9-F1
#
_entry.id   AF-A0AAT9WES9-F1
#
_cell.length_a   1.000
_cell.length_b   1.000
_cell.length_c   1.000
_cell.angle_alpha   90.00
_cell.angle_beta   90.00
_cell.angle_gamma   90.00
#
_symmetry.space_group_name_H-M   'P 1'
#
loop_
_entity.id
_entity.type
_entity.pdbx_description
1 polymer ?
#
loop_
_entity_poly.entity_id
_entity_poly.type
_entity_poly.pdbx_seq_one_letter_code
_entity_poly.pdbx_strand_id
1 'polypeptide(L)' 'MEEQRTGWKPTCREVHRLVSEGLDRDLSLVERTRVRLHLWVCVACTRFSGQMDLLRRAMRQGPPP' A
#
# COMPACT_ATOMS: atom_id res chain seq x y z
N MET A 1 -8.08 3.18 -22.31
CA MET A 1 -7.78 2.91 -20.90
C MET A 1 -7.14 1.53 -20.83
N GLU A 2 -5.83 1.42 -20.99
CA GLU A 2 -5.11 0.12 -20.97
C GLU A 2 -3.61 0.40 -20.84
N GLU A 3 -3.15 0.71 -19.63
CA GLU A 3 -1.72 0.77 -19.31
C GLU A 3 -1.39 -0.29 -18.25
N GLN A 4 -1.88 -1.51 -18.51
CA GLN A 4 -1.57 -2.71 -17.76
C GLN A 4 -0.74 -3.65 -18.63
N ARG A 5 0.53 -3.29 -18.89
CA ARG A 5 1.48 -4.23 -19.48
C ARG A 5 2.87 -4.06 -18.86
N THR A 6 3.27 -5.12 -18.17
CA THR A 6 4.64 -5.65 -18.07
C THR A 6 5.69 -4.84 -17.32
N GLY A 7 5.73 -5.05 -16.00
CA GLY A 7 6.95 -5.00 -15.20
C GLY A 7 6.76 -5.88 -13.97
N TRP A 8 7.51 -6.98 -13.81
CA TRP A 8 7.39 -7.88 -12.64
C TRP A 8 7.62 -7.13 -11.32
N LYS A 9 8.40 -6.05 -11.35
CA LYS A 9 8.71 -5.23 -10.18
C LYS A 9 7.72 -4.06 -10.07
N PRO A 10 6.88 -4.02 -9.02
CA PRO A 10 5.96 -2.91 -8.82
C PRO A 10 6.76 -1.62 -8.57
N THR A 11 6.33 -0.53 -9.20
CA THR A 11 6.94 0.80 -9.03
C THR A 11 6.50 1.44 -7.70
N CYS A 12 7.23 2.43 -7.20
CA CYS A 12 6.80 3.18 -6.00
C CYS A 12 5.38 3.75 -6.15
N ARG A 13 5.01 4.22 -7.35
CA ARG A 13 3.66 4.73 -7.64
C ARG A 13 2.59 3.64 -7.51
N GLU A 14 2.86 2.47 -8.06
CA GLU A 14 1.95 1.32 -7.98
C GLU A 14 1.81 0.83 -6.54
N VAL A 15 2.91 0.80 -5.77
CA VAL A 15 2.90 0.43 -4.35
C VAL A 15 2.11 1.45 -3.53
N HIS A 16 2.31 2.75 -3.75
CA HIS A 16 1.53 3.78 -3.08
C HIS A 16 0.04 3.64 -3.36
N ARG A 17 -0.31 3.37 -4.62
CA ARG A 17 -1.70 3.11 -5.02
C ARG A 17 -2.26 1.88 -4.30
N LEU A 18 -1.56 0.75 -4.33
CA LEU A 18 -1.98 -0.49 -3.66
C LEU A 18 -2.10 -0.31 -2.14
N VAL A 19 -1.17 0.40 -1.51
CA VAL A 19 -1.22 0.72 -0.06
C VAL A 19 -2.45 1.55 0.26
N SER A 20 -2.75 2.58 -0.55
CA SER A 20 -3.95 3.40 -0.40
C SER A 20 -5.22 2.57 -0.60
N GLU A 21 -5.30 1.80 -1.68
CA GLU A 21 -6.42 0.91 -1.95
C GLU A 21 -6.61 -0.12 -0.83
N GLY A 22 -5.53 -0.55 -0.16
CA GLY A 22 -5.58 -1.44 1.00
C GLY A 22 -6.21 -0.84 2.26
N LEU A 23 -6.41 0.48 2.30
CA LEU A 23 -7.19 1.16 3.34
C LEU A 23 -8.69 1.02 3.08
N ASP A 24 -9.10 1.14 1.82
CA ASP A 24 -10.51 1.15 1.39
C ASP A 24 -11.06 -0.25 1.12
N ARG A 25 -10.26 -1.12 0.49
CA ARG A 25 -10.60 -2.49 0.10
C ARG A 25 -9.58 -3.51 0.61
N ASP A 26 -9.97 -4.78 0.61
CA ASP A 26 -9.01 -5.85 0.83
C ASP A 26 -8.16 -6.06 -0.44
N LEU A 27 -6.85 -6.13 -0.26
CA LEU A 27 -5.91 -6.48 -1.32
C LEU A 27 -5.86 -8.00 -1.49
N SER A 28 -5.80 -8.47 -2.73
CA SER A 28 -5.53 -9.88 -3.03
C SER A 28 -4.16 -10.30 -2.50
N LEU A 29 -3.98 -11.61 -2.31
CA LEU A 29 -2.71 -12.17 -1.82
C LEU A 29 -1.52 -11.80 -2.72
N VAL A 30 -1.74 -11.70 -4.02
CA VAL A 30 -0.71 -11.30 -5.01
C VAL A 30 -0.33 -9.83 -4.81
N GLU A 31 -1.31 -8.93 -4.70
CA GLU A 31 -1.07 -7.49 -4.47
C GLU A 31 -0.34 -7.26 -3.15
N ARG A 32 -0.77 -7.93 -2.07
CA ARG A 32 -0.09 -7.87 -0.76
C ARG A 32 1.36 -8.29 -0.86
N THR A 33 1.63 -9.38 -1.59
CA THR A 33 3.00 -9.90 -1.76
C THR A 33 3.86 -8.92 -2.55
N ARG A 34 3.33 -8.32 -3.63
CA ARG A 34 4.02 -7.29 -4.43
C ARG A 34 4.41 -6.08 -3.57
N VAL A 35 3.47 -5.55 -2.80
CA VAL A 35 3.74 -4.44 -1.86
C VAL A 35 4.84 -4.85 -0.89
N ARG A 36 4.68 -5.98 -0.19
CA ARG A 36 5.67 -6.45 0.79
C ARG A 36 7.06 -6.54 0.18
N LEU A 37 7.22 -7.18 -0.97
CA LEU A 37 8.53 -7.31 -1.63
C LEU A 37 9.18 -5.94 -1.92
N HIS A 38 8.40 -4.93 -2.34
CA HIS A 38 8.92 -3.59 -2.58
C HIS A 38 9.31 -2.86 -1.28
N LEU A 39 8.54 -3.04 -0.20
CA LEU A 39 8.84 -2.43 1.10
C LEU A 39 10.17 -2.93 1.71
N TRP A 40 10.71 -4.05 1.25
CA TRP A 40 12.03 -4.54 1.67
C TRP A 40 13.19 -3.80 1.00
N VAL A 41 12.98 -3.21 -0.18
CA VAL A 41 14.03 -2.55 -0.96
C VAL A 41 13.91 -1.03 -0.99
N CYS A 42 12.76 -0.48 -0.63
CA CYS A 42 12.48 0.96 -0.71
C CYS A 42 11.98 1.51 0.63
N VAL A 43 12.89 2.15 1.36
CA VAL A 43 12.61 2.76 2.67
C VAL A 43 11.54 3.85 2.58
N ALA A 44 11.46 4.59 1.47
CA ALA A 44 10.44 5.62 1.27
C ALA A 44 9.03 5.01 1.29
N CYS A 45 8.82 3.91 0.56
CA CYS A 45 7.55 3.20 0.56
C CYS A 45 7.26 2.54 1.92
N THR A 46 8.28 2.05 2.65
CA THR A 46 8.12 1.54 4.02
C THR A 46 7.57 2.60 4.96
N ARG A 47 8.12 3.81 4.91
CA ARG A 47 7.63 4.94 5.73
C ARG A 47 6.21 5.32 5.35
N PHE A 48 5.90 5.41 4.06
CA PHE A 48 4.56 5.70 3.57
C PHE A 48 3.54 4.66 4.06
N SER A 49 3.86 3.37 3.95
CA SER A 49 3.00 2.29 4.46
C SER A 49 2.77 2.40 5.97
N GLY A 50 3.78 2.81 6.75
CA GLY A 50 3.64 3.06 8.18
C GLY A 50 2.72 4.24 8.50
N GLN A 51 2.81 5.34 7.73
CA GLN A 51 1.90 6.49 7.87
C GLN A 51 0.45 6.09 7.59
N MET A 52 0.21 5.30 6.54
CA MET A 52 -1.12 4.83 6.18
C MET A 52 -1.69 3.87 7.23
N ASP A 53 -0.86 3.01 7.83
CA ASP A 53 -1.29 2.15 8.94
C ASP A 53 -1.67 2.95 10.19
N LEU A 54 -0.91 4.01 10.51
CA LEU A 54 -1.25 4.93 11.60
C LEU A 54 -2.61 5.59 11.36
N LEU A 55 -2.85 6.11 10.16
CA LEU A 55 -4.14 6.69 9.78
C LEU A 55 -5.27 5.67 9.91
N ARG A 56 -5.06 4.43 9.42
CA ARG A 56 -6.04 3.35 9.54
C ARG A 56 -6.41 3.05 10.99
N ARG A 57 -5.41 3.00 11.87
CA ARG A 57 -5.62 2.75 13.31
C ARG A 57 -6.36 3.91 13.96
N ALA A 58 -6.03 5.15 13.63
CA ALA A 58 -6.73 6.33 14.15
C ALA A 58 -8.20 6.32 13.73
N MET A 59 -8.49 6.06 12.45
CA MET A 59 -9.87 5.97 11.94
C MET A 59 -10.68 4.84 12.59
N ARG A 60 -10.05 3.69 12.89
CA ARG A 60 -10.70 2.56 13.57
C ARG A 60 -10.97 2.80 15.04
N GLN A 61 -10.19 3.66 15.70
CA GLN A 61 -10.38 3.99 17.12
C GLN A 61 -11.48 5.05 17.32
N GLY A 62 -11.96 5.69 16.24
CA GLY A 62 -12.90 6.80 16.32
C GLY A 62 -12.25 8.08 16.90
N PRO A 63 -12.86 9.25 16.73
CA PRO A 63 -12.42 10.43 17.48
C PRO A 63 -12.51 10.13 18.99
N PRO A 64 -11.56 10.61 19.82
CA PRO A 64 -11.71 10.54 21.27
C PRO A 64 -13.04 11.23 21.67
N PRO A 65 -13.75 10.71 22.69
CA PRO A 65 -15.06 11.24 23.10
C PRO A 65 -15.02 12.72 23.47
#